data_AF-A0A060YHB5-F1
#
_entry.id   AF-A0A060YHB5-F1
#
_cell.length_a   1.000
_cell.length_b   1.000
_cell.length_c   1.000
_cell.angle_alpha   90.00
_cell.angle_beta   90.00
_cell.angle_gamma   90.00
#
_symmetry.space_group_name_H-M   'P 1'
#
loop_
_entity.id
_entity.type
_entity.pdbx_description
1 polymer ?
#
loop_
_entity_poly.entity_id
_entity_poly.type
_entity_poly.pdbx_seq_one_letter_code
_entity_poly.pdbx_strand_id
1 'polypeptide(L)'
;MVQLHVKRGDESQFLFSTSVDVPLETLTQQVTAIYNTRLKVDRICSEFPELVDHGVTLPPNMQGLTDEQIVDLKLKDEWEERCVPSGGPEFNKDEIGRRNGHGVFLVGIGYPRT
;
A
#
# COMPACT_ATOMS: atom_id res chain seq x y z
N MET A 1 35.28 -11.55 -0.12
CA MET A 1 33.96 -10.94 -0.37
C MET A 1 33.31 -11.66 -1.54
N VAL A 2 32.09 -12.15 -1.37
CA VAL A 2 31.31 -12.84 -2.41
C VAL A 2 30.01 -12.09 -2.67
N GLN A 3 29.50 -12.18 -3.88
CA GLN A 3 28.23 -11.59 -4.27
C GLN A 3 27.26 -12.68 -4.68
N LEU A 4 26.08 -12.68 -4.07
CA LEU A 4 25.01 -13.63 -4.34
C LEU A 4 23.96 -12.96 -5.20
N HIS A 5 23.56 -13.64 -6.28
CA HIS A 5 22.42 -13.24 -7.08
C HIS A 5 21.18 -13.99 -6.60
N VAL A 6 20.28 -13.28 -5.92
CA VAL A 6 19.00 -13.82 -5.45
C VAL A 6 17.99 -13.78 -6.59
N LYS A 7 17.38 -14.92 -6.87
CA LYS A 7 16.40 -15.11 -7.95
C LYS A 7 15.14 -15.79 -7.44
N ARG A 8 14.04 -15.61 -8.17
CA ARG A 8 12.81 -16.39 -8.04
C ARG A 8 12.46 -16.98 -9.39
N GLY A 9 12.75 -18.27 -9.59
CA GLY A 9 12.74 -18.86 -10.93
C GLY A 9 13.76 -18.15 -11.83
N ASP A 10 13.31 -17.64 -12.97
CA ASP A 10 14.15 -16.87 -13.91
C ASP A 10 14.20 -15.37 -13.58
N GLU A 11 13.38 -14.90 -12.64
CA GLU A 11 13.30 -13.49 -12.27
C GLU A 11 14.46 -13.08 -11.35
N SER A 12 15.18 -12.03 -11.74
CA SER A 12 16.27 -11.46 -10.96
C SER A 12 15.72 -10.53 -9.88
N GLN A 13 16.01 -10.79 -8.61
CA GLN A 13 15.47 -10.02 -7.49
C GLN A 13 16.45 -8.94 -7.03
N PHE A 14 17.62 -9.35 -6.52
CA PHE A 14 18.68 -8.45 -6.08
C PHE A 14 20.03 -9.14 -5.95
N LEU A 15 21.08 -8.34 -5.85
CA LEU A 15 22.41 -8.76 -5.49
C LEU A 15 22.65 -8.53 -4.00
N PHE A 16 23.23 -9.52 -3.31
CA PHE A 16 23.56 -9.45 -1.89
C PHE A 16 25.04 -9.77 -1.67
N SER A 17 25.76 -8.84 -1.04
CA SER A 17 27.19 -9.00 -0.78
C SER A 17 27.42 -9.56 0.63
N THR A 18 28.27 -10.59 0.76
CA THR A 18 28.59 -11.23 2.05
C THR A 18 30.01 -11.81 2.07
N SER A 19 30.42 -12.45 3.17
CA SER A 19 31.64 -13.26 3.27
C SER A 19 31.34 -14.75 3.26
N VAL A 20 32.35 -15.56 2.90
CA VAL A 20 32.28 -17.04 2.97
C VAL A 20 32.25 -17.55 4.41
N ASP A 21 32.65 -16.72 5.37
CA ASP A 21 32.70 -17.07 6.80
C ASP A 21 31.32 -16.97 7.48
N VAL A 22 30.31 -16.41 6.81
CA VAL A 22 28.97 -16.22 7.38
C VAL A 22 28.23 -17.56 7.37
N PRO A 23 27.69 -18.02 8.52
CA PRO A 23 26.88 -19.23 8.58
C PRO A 23 25.66 -19.15 7.65
N LEU A 24 25.33 -20.27 7.00
CA LEU A 24 24.22 -20.36 6.06
C LEU A 24 22.88 -19.96 6.68
N GLU A 25 22.66 -20.29 7.96
CA GLU A 25 21.45 -19.92 8.69
C GLU A 25 21.31 -18.39 8.79
N THR A 26 22.35 -17.69 9.22
CA THR A 26 22.38 -16.22 9.29
C THR A 26 22.19 -15.59 7.92
N LEU A 27 22.87 -16.13 6.90
CA LEU A 27 22.73 -15.67 5.52
C LEU A 27 21.27 -15.80 5.03
N THR A 28 20.64 -16.93 5.31
CA THR A 28 19.25 -17.20 4.90
C THR A 28 18.28 -16.22 5.58
N GLN A 29 18.46 -15.95 6.88
CA GLN A 29 17.64 -14.99 7.61
C GLN A 29 17.79 -13.57 7.03
N GLN A 30 19.01 -13.14 6.72
CA GLN A 30 19.27 -11.82 6.12
C GLN A 30 18.63 -11.66 4.75
N VAL A 31 18.83 -12.63 3.85
CA VAL A 31 18.24 -12.60 2.49
C VAL A 31 16.71 -12.63 2.58
N THR A 32 16.15 -13.47 3.46
CA THR A 32 14.70 -13.56 3.68
C THR A 32 14.12 -12.25 4.20
N ALA A 33 14.80 -11.56 5.11
CA ALA A 33 14.37 -10.27 5.63
C ALA A 33 14.31 -9.21 4.52
N ILE A 34 15.32 -9.14 3.64
CA ILE A 34 15.34 -8.22 2.50
C ILE A 34 14.21 -8.53 1.53
N TYR A 35 14.06 -9.81 1.15
CA TYR A 35 13.02 -10.24 0.22
C TYR A 35 11.62 -9.92 0.76
N ASN A 36 11.33 -10.25 2.01
CA ASN A 36 10.04 -9.96 2.64
C ASN A 36 9.78 -8.45 2.77
N THR A 37 10.82 -7.65 3.00
CA THR A 37 10.69 -6.19 3.07
C THR A 37 10.32 -5.62 1.71
N ARG A 38 10.93 -6.11 0.62
CA ARG A 38 10.54 -5.72 -0.74
C ARG A 38 9.08 -6.04 -1.02
N LEU A 39 8.63 -7.25 -0.71
CA LEU A 39 7.22 -7.62 -0.86
C LEU A 39 6.26 -6.70 -0.07
N LYS A 40 6.67 -6.23 1.11
CA LYS A 40 5.88 -5.27 1.88
C LYS A 40 5.83 -3.90 1.20
N VAL A 41 6.96 -3.40 0.68
CA VAL A 41 7.00 -2.15 -0.09
C VAL A 41 6.12 -2.25 -1.32
N ASP A 42 6.24 -3.34 -2.10
CA ASP A 42 5.44 -3.56 -3.31
C ASP A 42 3.94 -3.57 -2.99
N ARG A 43 3.53 -4.20 -1.88
CA ARG A 43 2.13 -4.17 -1.42
C ARG A 43 1.64 -2.77 -1.10
N ILE A 44 2.46 -1.94 -0.47
CA ILE A 44 2.10 -0.55 -0.19
C ILE A 44 1.98 0.22 -1.51
N CYS A 45 2.95 0.05 -2.42
CA CYS A 45 2.94 0.64 -3.76
C CYS A 45 1.69 0.25 -4.57
N SER A 46 1.21 -0.99 -4.46
CA SER A 46 -0.01 -1.42 -5.16
C SER A 46 -1.29 -0.78 -4.60
N GLU A 47 -1.29 -0.33 -3.35
CA GLU A 47 -2.45 0.32 -2.70
C GLU A 47 -2.46 1.85 -2.87
N PHE A 48 -1.39 2.44 -3.39
CA PHE A 48 -1.26 3.88 -3.60
C PHE A 48 -2.24 4.45 -4.63
N PRO A 49 -2.47 3.83 -5.81
CA PRO A 49 -3.44 4.35 -6.79
C PRO A 49 -4.83 4.50 -6.18
N GLU A 50 -5.31 3.45 -5.52
CA GLU A 50 -6.59 3.43 -4.81
C GLU A 50 -6.67 4.48 -3.69
N LEU A 51 -5.55 4.75 -3.00
CA LEU A 51 -5.48 5.80 -1.98
C LEU A 51 -5.55 7.20 -2.58
N VAL A 52 -4.92 7.41 -3.72
CA VAL A 52 -4.96 8.68 -4.44
C VAL A 52 -6.35 8.92 -5.00
N ASP A 53 -6.96 7.91 -5.62
CA ASP A 53 -8.22 8.07 -6.32
C ASP A 53 -9.42 8.06 -5.37
N HIS A 54 -9.44 7.20 -4.35
CA HIS A 54 -10.60 6.97 -3.51
C HIS A 54 -10.38 7.32 -2.03
N GLY A 55 -9.23 7.85 -1.66
CA GLY A 55 -8.96 8.26 -0.28
C GLY A 55 -8.65 7.10 0.66
N VAL A 56 -8.70 7.36 1.96
CA VAL A 56 -8.36 6.36 2.97
C VAL A 56 -9.40 5.24 3.01
N THR A 57 -8.97 4.05 3.44
CA THR A 57 -9.90 2.95 3.73
C THR A 57 -10.91 3.38 4.78
N LEU A 58 -12.15 2.91 4.71
CA LEU A 58 -13.11 3.10 5.78
C LEU A 58 -12.71 2.29 7.03
N PRO A 59 -13.17 2.68 8.23
CA PRO A 59 -13.06 1.85 9.43
C PRO A 59 -13.60 0.42 9.20
N PRO A 60 -13.03 -0.63 9.83
CA PRO A 60 -13.41 -2.02 9.55
C PRO A 60 -14.88 -2.34 9.80
N ASN A 61 -15.55 -1.59 10.68
CA ASN A 61 -16.98 -1.71 10.97
C ASN A 61 -17.88 -1.03 9.93
N MET A 62 -17.32 -0.29 8.97
CA MET A 62 -18.04 0.43 7.91
C MET A 62 -17.79 -0.15 6.51
N GLN A 63 -16.72 -0.93 6.33
CA GLN A 63 -16.38 -1.51 5.01
C GLN A 63 -17.46 -2.48 4.52
N GLY A 64 -17.87 -2.32 3.26
CA GLY A 64 -18.88 -3.17 2.62
C GLY A 64 -20.33 -2.91 3.05
N LEU A 65 -20.56 -1.88 3.88
CA LEU A 65 -21.91 -1.39 4.18
C LEU A 65 -22.34 -0.39 3.13
N THR A 66 -23.65 -0.34 2.88
CA THR A 66 -24.26 0.72 2.07
C THR A 66 -24.32 2.03 2.85
N ASP A 67 -24.39 3.15 2.13
CA ASP A 67 -24.52 4.49 2.71
C ASP A 67 -25.74 4.58 3.66
N GLU A 68 -26.83 3.89 3.31
CA GLU A 68 -28.06 3.77 4.10
C GLU A 68 -27.83 3.05 5.44
N GLN A 69 -27.14 1.90 5.40
CA GLN A 69 -26.81 1.14 6.61
C GLN A 69 -25.87 1.91 7.54
N ILE A 70 -24.93 2.68 6.99
CA ILE A 70 -24.03 3.53 7.78
C ILE A 70 -24.83 4.58 8.55
N VAL A 71 -25.80 5.23 7.89
CA VAL A 71 -26.68 6.23 8.52
C VAL A 71 -27.57 5.59 9.59
N ASP A 72 -28.19 4.45 9.29
CA ASP A 72 -29.07 3.74 10.22
C ASP A 72 -28.33 3.26 11.48
N LEU A 73 -27.11 2.76 11.31
CA LEU A 73 -26.24 2.33 12.40
C LEU A 73 -25.51 3.50 13.09
N LYS A 74 -25.66 4.72 12.57
CA LYS A 74 -25.04 5.95 13.08
C LYS A 74 -23.51 5.84 13.19
N LEU A 75 -22.90 5.14 12.24
CA LEU A 75 -21.45 4.99 12.17
C LEU A 75 -20.81 6.28 11.62
N LYS A 76 -19.61 6.60 12.09
CA LYS A 76 -18.86 7.78 11.67
C LYS A 76 -17.44 7.39 11.29
N ASP A 77 -16.94 7.97 10.21
CA ASP A 77 -15.54 7.82 9.82
C ASP A 77 -14.66 8.75 10.67
N GLU A 78 -14.00 8.19 11.68
CA GLU A 78 -13.08 8.94 12.55
C GLU A 78 -11.76 9.31 11.85
N TRP A 79 -11.47 8.69 10.69
CA TRP A 79 -10.22 8.90 9.98
C TRP A 79 -10.32 10.06 8.99
N GLU A 80 -11.53 10.36 8.49
CA GLU A 80 -11.79 11.44 7.55
C GLU A 80 -11.23 12.79 8.02
N GLU A 81 -11.48 13.17 9.28
CA GLU A 81 -11.00 14.42 9.86
C GLU A 81 -9.48 14.43 10.09
N ARG A 82 -8.87 13.26 10.32
CA ARG A 82 -7.45 13.12 10.64
C ARG A 82 -6.57 13.02 9.41
N CYS A 83 -7.11 12.48 8.32
CA CYS A 83 -6.37 12.08 7.14
C CYS A 83 -6.77 12.92 5.92
N VAL A 84 -6.81 14.24 6.08
CA VAL A 84 -7.09 15.17 4.99
C VAL A 84 -5.86 15.31 4.08
N PRO A 85 -5.98 15.07 2.77
CA PRO A 85 -4.87 15.20 1.85
C PRO A 85 -4.41 16.65 1.73
N SER A 86 -3.09 16.86 1.65
CA SER A 86 -2.51 18.21 1.60
C SER A 86 -2.93 19.03 0.37
N GLY A 87 -3.33 18.37 -0.73
CA GLY A 87 -3.85 19.01 -1.94
C GLY A 87 -5.33 19.41 -1.88
N GLY A 88 -6.02 19.05 -0.79
CA GLY A 88 -7.47 19.11 -0.68
C GLY A 88 -8.13 17.82 -1.17
N PRO A 89 -9.29 17.43 -0.60
CA PRO A 89 -10.00 16.23 -1.00
C PRO A 89 -10.77 16.44 -2.31
N GLU A 90 -10.66 15.49 -3.24
CA GLU A 90 -11.55 15.35 -4.42
C GLU A 90 -12.43 14.12 -4.20
N PHE A 91 -13.75 14.28 -4.36
CA PHE A 91 -14.68 13.17 -4.16
C PHE A 91 -14.70 12.26 -5.39
N ASN A 92 -14.35 11.00 -5.20
CA ASN A 92 -14.41 9.93 -6.19
C ASN A 92 -14.74 8.60 -5.50
N LYS A 93 -15.98 8.12 -5.70
CA LYS A 93 -16.54 6.99 -4.96
C LYS A 93 -15.83 5.68 -5.29
N ASP A 94 -15.48 4.92 -4.25
CA ASP A 94 -15.07 3.52 -4.39
C ASP A 94 -16.32 2.64 -4.56
N GLU A 95 -16.43 1.98 -5.72
CA GLU A 95 -17.56 1.09 -6.02
C GLU A 95 -17.62 -0.15 -5.12
N ILE A 96 -16.48 -0.57 -4.57
CA ILE A 96 -16.36 -1.74 -3.69
C ILE A 96 -16.81 -1.39 -2.26
N GLY A 97 -16.84 -0.10 -1.91
CA GLY A 97 -17.22 0.37 -0.56
C GLY A 97 -16.16 0.06 0.50
N ARG A 98 -14.88 0.00 0.10
CA ARG A 98 -13.74 -0.21 1.00
C ARG A 98 -13.13 1.11 1.47
N ARG A 99 -13.21 2.18 0.66
CA ARG A 99 -12.63 3.51 0.91
C ARG A 99 -13.71 4.59 0.99
N ASN A 100 -13.37 5.71 1.62
CA ASN A 100 -14.33 6.78 1.91
C ASN A 100 -14.63 7.70 0.71
N GLY A 101 -13.90 7.55 -0.39
CA GLY A 101 -14.06 8.31 -1.63
C GLY A 101 -13.39 9.68 -1.62
N HIS A 102 -12.66 10.05 -0.56
CA HIS A 102 -12.02 11.37 -0.44
C HIS A 102 -10.56 11.30 -0.90
N GLY A 103 -10.37 11.22 -2.21
CA GLY A 103 -9.06 11.15 -2.87
C GLY A 103 -8.26 12.45 -2.81
N VAL A 104 -7.02 12.41 -3.31
CA VAL A 104 -6.10 13.55 -3.35
C VAL A 104 -6.35 14.35 -4.62
N PHE A 105 -6.64 15.66 -4.49
CA PHE A 105 -6.62 16.57 -5.62
C PHE A 105 -5.17 16.81 -6.09
N LEU A 106 -4.76 16.14 -7.17
CA LEU A 106 -3.44 16.30 -7.78
C LEU A 106 -3.43 17.47 -8.77
N VAL A 107 -3.14 18.68 -8.31
CA VAL A 107 -2.78 19.79 -9.22
C VAL A 107 -1.36 19.56 -9.75
N GLY A 108 -1.23 19.27 -11.04
CA GLY A 108 0.03 19.50 -11.76
C GLY A 108 1.07 18.37 -11.77
N ILE A 109 0.73 17.15 -11.36
CA ILE A 109 1.55 15.97 -11.69
C ILE A 109 0.88 15.30 -12.89
N GLY A 110 1.45 15.47 -14.08
CA GLY A 110 0.87 15.05 -15.36
C GLY A 110 0.78 13.54 -15.59
N TYR A 111 0.16 12.80 -14.65
CA TYR A 111 -0.36 11.48 -14.94
C TYR A 111 -1.70 11.64 -15.67
N PRO A 112 -1.79 11.22 -16.95
CA PRO A 112 -3.07 11.19 -17.63
C PRO A 112 -4.00 10.23 -16.87
N ARG A 113 -5.15 10.74 -16.41
CA ARG A 113 -6.28 9.89 -16.03
C ARG A 113 -6.74 9.20 -17.33
N THR A 114 -6.38 7.93 -17.52
CA THR A 114 -6.88 7.09 -18.62
C THR A 114 -8.29 6.63 -18.34
#